data_AF-A0A2I0EU56-F1
#
_entry.id   AF-A0A2I0EU56-F1
#
_cell.length_a   1.000
_cell.length_b   1.000
_cell.length_c   1.000
_cell.angle_alpha   90.00
_cell.angle_beta   90.00
_cell.angle_gamma   90.00
#
_symmetry.space_group_name_H-M   'P 1'
#
loop_
_entity.id
_entity.type
_entity.pdbx_description
1 polymer ?
#
loop_
_entity_poly.entity_id
_entity_poly.type
_entity_poly.pdbx_seq_one_letter_code
_entity_poly.pdbx_strand_id
1 'polypeptide(L)'
;MIGCSSGNTEDDLYGSGYIVVSEQTWSKDYTTPYPFTVPEGEIACASNPSFGREVFFHPKGYTDESYVGIPLNKAAVDGLKLSRLTPNVPYSVKEGADLSEAVQIGLKVCDEYEDRFANY
;
A
#
# COMPACT_ATOMS: atom_id res chain seq x y z
N MET A 1 -23.40 7.34 -30.89
CA MET A 1 -22.15 7.82 -30.24
C MET A 1 -22.18 7.31 -28.82
N ILE A 2 -21.41 6.26 -28.54
CA ILE A 2 -21.20 5.78 -27.17
C ILE A 2 -20.24 6.78 -26.54
N GLY A 3 -20.74 7.59 -25.61
CA GLY A 3 -19.92 8.49 -24.82
C GLY A 3 -19.03 7.65 -23.92
N CYS A 4 -17.72 7.74 -24.13
CA CYS A 4 -16.74 7.28 -23.14
C CYS A 4 -17.00 8.07 -21.87
N SER A 5 -17.56 7.42 -20.84
CA SER A 5 -17.45 7.94 -19.48
C SER A 5 -15.96 8.01 -19.17
N SER A 6 -15.48 9.23 -18.94
CA SER A 6 -14.19 9.51 -18.33
C SER A 6 -14.18 8.81 -16.97
N GLY A 7 -13.63 7.60 -16.92
CA GLY A 7 -13.34 6.92 -15.67
C GLY A 7 -12.25 7.73 -14.98
N ASN A 8 -12.64 8.45 -13.93
CA ASN A 8 -11.72 9.07 -12.98
C ASN A 8 -10.75 7.99 -12.52
N THR A 9 -9.52 8.06 -13.02
CA THR A 9 -8.45 7.08 -12.76
C THR A 9 -7.59 7.50 -11.56
N GLU A 10 -8.08 8.46 -10.77
CA GLU A 10 -7.34 9.08 -9.68
C GLU A 10 -7.76 8.58 -8.28
N ASP A 11 -8.93 7.95 -8.14
CA ASP A 11 -9.47 7.52 -6.82
C ASP A 11 -9.12 6.07 -6.41
N ASP A 12 -8.70 5.21 -7.35
CA ASP A 12 -8.61 3.77 -7.07
C ASP A 12 -7.37 3.35 -6.27
N LEU A 13 -6.35 4.20 -6.17
CA LEU A 13 -5.11 3.90 -5.42
C LEU A 13 -5.24 4.09 -3.91
N TYR A 14 -6.16 4.95 -3.45
CA TYR A 14 -6.44 5.15 -2.02
C TYR A 14 -7.67 4.38 -1.53
N GLY A 15 -8.42 3.78 -2.45
CA GLY A 15 -9.71 3.17 -2.17
C GLY A 15 -9.64 1.88 -1.36
N SER A 16 -8.53 1.14 -1.36
CA SER A 16 -8.51 -0.30 -0.98
C SER A 16 -8.20 -0.62 0.49
N GLY A 17 -8.25 0.40 1.35
CA GLY A 17 -8.05 0.24 2.80
C GLY A 17 -6.58 0.23 3.22
N TYR A 18 -6.37 0.44 4.53
CA TYR A 18 -5.04 0.53 5.12
C TYR A 18 -5.07 0.09 6.59
N ILE A 19 -3.88 -0.13 7.15
CA ILE A 19 -3.68 -0.33 8.58
C ILE A 19 -2.55 0.57 9.08
N VAL A 20 -2.78 1.22 10.22
CA VAL A 20 -1.78 2.03 10.90
C VAL A 20 -0.80 1.12 11.64
N VAL A 21 0.49 1.35 11.43
CA VAL A 21 1.59 0.61 12.08
C VAL A 21 2.50 1.58 12.81
N SER A 22 3.01 1.16 13.97
CA SER A 22 3.97 1.95 14.75
C SER A 22 5.11 1.08 15.25
N GLU A 23 6.31 1.65 15.34
CA GLU A 23 7.48 0.98 15.90
C GLU A 23 7.26 0.58 17.36
N GLN A 24 6.55 1.42 18.13
CA GLN A 24 6.29 1.18 19.56
C GLN A 24 5.37 -0.01 19.83
N THR A 25 4.46 -0.32 18.90
CA THR A 25 3.48 -1.40 19.06
C THR A 25 3.80 -2.63 18.22
N TRP A 26 4.66 -2.50 17.20
CA TRP A 26 4.95 -3.57 16.24
C TRP A 26 5.25 -4.92 16.89
N SER A 27 6.18 -4.95 17.84
CA SER A 27 6.61 -6.20 18.48
C SER A 27 5.55 -6.86 19.39
N LYS A 28 4.39 -6.22 19.59
CA LYS A 28 3.25 -6.81 20.31
C LYS A 28 2.42 -7.69 19.39
N ASP A 29 2.34 -7.32 18.11
CA ASP A 29 1.46 -7.92 17.12
C ASP A 29 2.24 -8.80 16.13
N TYR A 30 3.55 -8.56 16.00
CA TYR A 30 4.40 -9.05 14.91
C TYR A 30 5.76 -9.57 15.40
N THR A 31 6.33 -10.50 14.64
CA THR A 31 7.53 -11.25 15.03
C THR A 31 8.81 -10.73 14.40
N THR A 32 8.72 -10.07 13.25
CA THR A 32 9.84 -9.40 12.59
C THR A 32 10.14 -8.05 13.24
N PRO A 33 11.35 -7.49 13.12
CA PRO A 33 11.62 -6.11 13.52
C PRO A 33 10.82 -5.10 12.67
N TYR A 34 10.39 -3.99 13.28
CA TYR A 34 9.69 -2.91 12.56
C TYR A 34 10.54 -2.38 11.38
N PRO A 35 10.06 -2.47 10.13
CA PRO A 35 10.93 -2.34 8.96
C PRO A 35 11.10 -0.91 8.44
N PHE A 36 10.34 0.08 8.93
CA PHE A 36 10.34 1.44 8.36
C PHE A 36 11.22 2.40 9.16
N THR A 37 11.75 3.44 8.51
CA THR A 37 12.65 4.43 9.15
C THR A 37 11.91 5.49 9.96
N VAL A 38 10.58 5.53 9.92
CA VAL A 38 9.72 6.45 10.67
C VAL A 38 8.99 5.73 11.78
N PRO A 39 8.64 6.38 12.90
CA PRO A 39 8.00 5.71 14.02
C PRO A 39 6.57 5.24 13.72
N GLU A 40 5.87 5.86 12.77
CA GLU A 40 4.47 5.58 12.44
C GLU A 40 4.20 5.76 10.93
N GLY A 41 3.28 4.95 10.41
CA GLY A 41 2.78 5.07 9.04
C GLY A 41 1.62 4.11 8.77
N GLU A 42 1.28 3.98 7.50
CA GLU A 42 0.17 3.18 7.01
C GLU A 42 0.70 2.15 6.01
N ILE A 43 0.28 0.90 6.17
CA ILE A 43 0.41 -0.11 5.12
C ILE A 43 -0.92 -0.12 4.37
N ALA A 44 -0.88 0.33 3.12
CA ALA A 44 -2.04 0.46 2.26
C ALA A 44 -2.08 -0.66 1.22
N CYS A 45 -3.30 -1.08 0.89
CA CYS A 45 -3.56 -1.96 -0.23
C CYS A 45 -3.98 -1.13 -1.45
N ALA A 46 -3.54 -1.57 -2.63
CA ALA A 46 -4.18 -1.28 -3.90
C ALA A 46 -4.37 -2.58 -4.70
N SER A 47 -5.20 -2.56 -5.75
CA SER A 47 -5.39 -3.71 -6.63
C SER A 47 -5.18 -3.32 -8.08
N ASN A 48 -4.43 -4.15 -8.80
CA ASN A 48 -4.16 -3.95 -10.22
C ASN A 48 -4.58 -5.20 -11.00
N PRO A 49 -5.45 -5.08 -12.02
CA PRO A 49 -5.91 -6.22 -12.81
C PRO A 49 -4.79 -7.04 -13.47
N SER A 50 -3.63 -6.42 -13.73
CA SER A 50 -2.51 -7.06 -14.43
C SER A 50 -1.50 -7.72 -13.49
N PHE A 51 -1.33 -7.18 -12.27
CA PHE A 51 -0.26 -7.60 -11.35
C PHE A 51 -0.78 -8.15 -10.02
N GLY A 52 -2.08 -8.03 -9.76
CA GLY A 52 -2.73 -8.44 -8.53
C GLY A 52 -2.68 -7.36 -7.45
N ARG A 53 -2.68 -7.82 -6.20
CA ARG A 53 -2.71 -6.99 -4.99
C ARG A 53 -1.36 -6.31 -4.78
N GLU A 54 -1.39 -4.99 -4.73
CA GLU A 54 -0.25 -4.12 -4.52
C GLU A 54 -0.22 -3.65 -3.07
N VAL A 55 0.96 -3.66 -2.45
CA VAL A 55 1.12 -3.25 -1.06
C VAL A 55 2.12 -2.09 -0.99
N PHE A 56 1.70 -1.01 -0.36
CA PHE A 56 2.48 0.22 -0.21
C PHE A 56 2.64 0.61 1.25
N PHE A 57 3.72 1.32 1.56
CA PHE A 57 3.90 2.00 2.83
C PHE A 57 3.85 3.52 2.65
N HIS A 58 3.06 4.17 3.48
CA HIS A 58 2.92 5.62 3.55
C HIS A 58 3.34 6.10 4.95
N PRO A 59 4.40 6.92 5.08
CA PRO A 59 4.71 7.55 6.35
C PRO A 59 3.53 8.39 6.85
N LYS A 60 3.36 8.47 8.18
CA LYS A 60 2.30 9.31 8.75
C LYS A 60 2.41 10.75 8.25
N GLY A 61 1.29 11.29 7.75
CA GLY A 61 1.23 12.62 7.14
C GLY A 61 1.52 12.67 5.63
N TYR A 62 1.76 11.52 5.00
CA TYR A 62 1.98 11.35 3.56
C TYR A 62 0.97 10.36 2.95
N THR A 63 -0.30 10.56 3.27
CA THR A 63 -1.40 9.60 3.07
C THR A 63 -2.55 10.18 2.25
N ASP A 64 -2.32 11.28 1.52
CA ASP A 64 -3.29 11.81 0.56
C ASP A 64 -2.90 11.44 -0.89
N GLU A 65 -3.85 11.63 -1.80
CA GLU A 65 -3.73 11.28 -3.23
C GLU A 65 -2.50 11.85 -3.95
N SER A 66 -1.87 12.91 -3.42
CA SER A 66 -0.67 13.50 -4.01
C SER A 66 0.60 12.68 -3.73
N TYR A 67 0.54 11.73 -2.79
CA TYR A 67 1.67 10.90 -2.39
C TYR A 67 1.60 9.48 -2.93
N VAL A 68 2.72 9.06 -3.52
CA VAL A 68 2.98 7.70 -3.97
C VAL A 68 3.86 7.02 -2.92
N GLY A 69 3.28 6.03 -2.22
CA GLY A 69 3.94 5.28 -1.17
C GLY A 69 5.10 4.41 -1.66
N ILE A 70 5.87 3.88 -0.70
CA ILE A 70 6.96 2.95 -0.98
C ILE A 70 6.39 1.57 -1.34
N PRO A 71 6.68 1.00 -2.51
CA PRO A 71 6.19 -0.32 -2.88
C PRO A 71 6.87 -1.40 -2.04
N LEU A 72 6.07 -2.28 -1.42
CA LEU A 72 6.56 -3.34 -0.53
C LEU A 72 6.61 -4.72 -1.19
N ASN A 73 5.83 -4.93 -2.25
CA ASN A 73 5.81 -6.19 -3.00
C ASN A 73 6.07 -5.97 -4.49
N LYS A 74 6.32 -7.08 -5.21
CA LYS A 74 6.61 -7.04 -6.66
C LYS A 74 5.46 -6.44 -7.47
N ALA A 75 4.22 -6.73 -7.10
CA ALA A 75 3.04 -6.19 -7.78
C ALA A 75 3.02 -4.65 -7.72
N ALA A 76 3.24 -4.06 -6.54
CA ALA A 76 3.34 -2.62 -6.37
C ALA A 76 4.48 -2.01 -7.21
N VAL A 77 5.65 -2.66 -7.25
CA VAL A 77 6.77 -2.21 -8.09
C VAL A 77 6.41 -2.20 -9.58
N ASP A 78 5.74 -3.26 -10.05
CA ASP A 78 5.38 -3.39 -11.46
C ASP A 78 4.21 -2.45 -11.84
N GLY A 79 3.26 -2.24 -10.92
CA GLY A 79 2.20 -1.25 -11.01
C GLY A 79 2.71 0.17 -11.20
N LEU A 80 3.62 0.62 -10.33
CA LEU A 80 4.24 1.94 -10.45
C LEU A 80 4.96 2.11 -11.80
N LYS A 81 5.68 1.08 -12.27
CA LYS A 81 6.35 1.14 -13.58
C LYS A 81 5.36 1.27 -14.73
N LEU A 82 4.26 0.52 -14.70
CA LEU A 82 3.22 0.60 -15.73
C LEU A 82 2.60 2.01 -15.77
N SER A 83 2.30 2.57 -14.59
CA SER A 83 1.74 3.92 -14.44
C SER A 83 2.76 5.04 -14.61
N ARG A 84 4.04 4.72 -14.81
CA ARG A 84 5.17 5.67 -14.88
C ARG A 84 5.27 6.59 -13.66
N LEU A 85 4.89 6.05 -12.49
CA LEU A 85 4.96 6.74 -11.21
C LEU A 85 6.22 6.33 -10.47
N THR A 86 6.71 7.23 -9.62
CA THR A 86 7.81 6.96 -8.70
C THR A 86 7.39 7.33 -7.29
N PRO A 87 7.78 6.55 -6.27
CA PRO A 87 7.51 6.91 -4.89
C PRO A 87 8.06 8.31 -4.57
N ASN A 88 7.28 9.13 -3.89
CA ASN A 88 7.62 10.52 -3.60
C ASN A 88 7.52 10.88 -2.10
N VAL A 89 7.37 9.88 -1.24
CA VAL A 89 7.38 10.07 0.22
C VAL A 89 8.82 10.15 0.74
N PRO A 90 9.13 11.09 1.66
CA PRO A 90 10.38 11.06 2.39
C PRO A 90 10.30 9.89 3.37
N TYR A 91 11.42 9.22 3.63
CA TYR A 91 11.50 8.06 4.51
C TYR A 91 11.04 6.73 3.87
N SER A 92 11.81 5.68 4.15
CA SER A 92 11.74 4.42 3.42
C SER A 92 11.80 3.22 4.37
N VAL A 93 12.02 2.06 3.76
CA VAL A 93 12.37 0.83 4.45
C VAL A 93 13.81 0.94 4.99
N LYS A 94 14.05 0.45 6.22
CA LYS A 94 15.39 0.30 6.82
C LYS A 94 16.23 -0.63 5.95
N GLU A 95 17.53 -0.36 5.82
CA GLU A 95 18.41 -1.20 5.02
C GLU A 95 18.41 -2.65 5.52
N GLY A 96 18.22 -3.61 4.61
CA GLY A 96 18.18 -5.04 4.94
C GLY A 96 16.95 -5.50 5.73
N ALA A 97 15.92 -4.65 5.87
CA ALA A 97 14.72 -5.03 6.60
C ALA A 97 13.96 -6.19 5.94
N ASP A 98 13.44 -7.08 6.78
CA ASP A 98 12.49 -8.11 6.35
C ASP A 98 11.11 -7.47 6.17
N LEU A 99 10.60 -7.52 4.93
CA LEU A 99 9.29 -6.98 4.57
C LEU A 99 8.18 -8.03 4.56
N SER A 100 8.49 -9.30 4.82
CA SER A 100 7.54 -10.40 4.66
C SER A 100 6.26 -10.19 5.47
N GLU A 101 6.37 -9.81 6.74
CA GLU A 101 5.24 -9.58 7.62
C GLU A 101 4.46 -8.32 7.22
N ALA A 102 5.16 -7.22 6.89
CA ALA A 102 4.54 -6.01 6.37
C ALA A 102 3.71 -6.26 5.09
N VAL A 103 4.26 -7.06 4.16
CA VAL A 103 3.55 -7.46 2.94
C VAL A 103 2.35 -8.33 3.26
N GLN A 104 2.48 -9.31 4.15
CA GLN A 104 1.36 -10.18 4.55
C GLN A 104 0.22 -9.40 5.20
N ILE A 105 0.54 -8.43 6.06
CA ILE A 105 -0.43 -7.52 6.67
C ILE A 105 -1.18 -6.73 5.59
N GLY A 106 -0.46 -6.11 4.65
CA GLY A 106 -1.08 -5.36 3.56
C GLY A 106 -1.95 -6.23 2.65
N LEU A 107 -1.53 -7.46 2.35
CA LEU A 107 -2.33 -8.41 1.59
C LEU A 107 -3.60 -8.82 2.34
N LYS A 108 -3.55 -8.95 3.66
CA LYS A 108 -4.74 -9.20 4.47
C LYS A 108 -5.74 -8.03 4.41
N VAL A 109 -5.24 -6.79 4.43
CA VAL A 109 -6.08 -5.60 4.22
C VAL A 109 -6.76 -5.65 2.85
N CYS A 110 -6.04 -6.07 1.80
CA CYS A 110 -6.64 -6.28 0.48
C CYS A 110 -7.78 -7.31 0.52
N ASP A 111 -7.58 -8.44 1.19
CA ASP A 111 -8.58 -9.51 1.28
C ASP A 111 -9.84 -9.03 2.02
N GLU A 112 -9.66 -8.33 3.15
CA GLU A 112 -10.76 -7.73 3.91
C GLU A 112 -11.53 -6.68 3.10
N TYR A 113 -10.83 -5.93 2.25
CA TYR A 113 -11.44 -4.99 1.33
C TYR A 113 -12.26 -5.72 0.26
N GLU A 114 -11.65 -6.65 -0.48
CA GLU A 114 -12.30 -7.41 -1.55
C GLU A 114 -13.54 -8.17 -1.05
N ASP A 115 -13.46 -8.82 0.12
CA ASP A 115 -14.58 -9.52 0.76
C ASP A 115 -15.74 -8.57 1.07
N ARG A 116 -15.46 -7.33 1.48
CA ARG A 116 -16.50 -6.34 1.78
C ARG A 116 -17.29 -5.92 0.53
N PHE A 117 -16.66 -5.88 -0.64
CA PHE A 117 -17.33 -5.51 -1.90
C PHE A 117 -17.91 -6.72 -2.65
N ALA A 118 -17.42 -7.93 -2.41
CA ALA A 118 -17.98 -9.15 -3.01
C ALA A 118 -19.36 -9.55 -2.43
N ASN A 119 -19.72 -9.03 -1.25
CA ASN A 119 -20.96 -9.35 -0.54
C ASN A 119 -22.08 -8.30 -0.74
N TYR A 120 -21.97 -7.43 -1.75
CA TYR A 120 -23.00 -6.49 -2.18
C TYR A 120 -23.49 -6.82 -3.60
#